data_AF-S4SVM8-F1
#
_entry.id   AF-S4SVM8-F1
#
_cell.length_a   1.000
_cell.length_b   1.000
_cell.length_c   1.000
_cell.angle_alpha   90.00
_cell.angle_beta   90.00
_cell.angle_gamma   90.00
#
_symmetry.space_group_name_H-M   'P 1'
#
loop_
_entity.id
_entity.type
_entity.pdbx_description
1 polymer ?
#
loop_
_entity_poly.entity_id
_entity_poly.type
_entity_poly.pdbx_seq_one_letter_code
_entity_poly.pdbx_strand_id
1 'polypeptide(L)'
;FVDESDHETLTAILGPVVAERDAMKSSRLILSLGGLPRSFRFHFRGTGYDEKMVREMEGLEASGSTYICTLCDSTRAEASHNMVLHSITRSHDENVERYEIWRTNPYSESADELRDRVKGVSAKPFMETQPTLDALHCDIGNAT
;
A
#
# COMPACT_ATOMS: atom_id res chain seq x y z
N PHE A 1 8.29 19.00 10.64
CA PHE A 1 9.39 18.92 9.66
C PHE A 1 9.92 17.52 9.70
N VAL A 2 9.64 16.74 8.66
CA VAL A 2 9.97 15.31 8.55
C VAL A 2 10.33 15.09 7.08
N ASP A 3 11.34 14.25 6.81
CA ASP A 3 11.60 13.74 5.46
C ASP A 3 10.70 12.52 5.24
N GLU A 4 10.01 12.47 4.12
CA GLU A 4 9.17 11.33 3.73
C GLU A 4 9.99 10.02 3.67
N SER A 5 11.28 10.13 3.33
CA SER A 5 12.17 8.98 3.17
C SER A 5 12.71 8.45 4.51
N ASP A 6 12.53 9.19 5.62
CA ASP A 6 12.89 8.74 6.98
C ASP A 6 11.73 7.94 7.56
N HIS A 7 11.75 6.63 7.25
CA HIS A 7 10.69 5.70 7.63
C HIS A 7 10.49 5.62 9.14
N GLU A 8 11.57 5.66 9.92
CA GLU A 8 11.52 5.59 11.38
C GLU A 8 10.77 6.78 11.97
N THR A 9 11.14 8.00 11.59
CA THR A 9 10.47 9.20 12.07
C THR A 9 9.04 9.29 11.56
N LEU A 10 8.81 8.97 10.28
CA LEU A 10 7.49 9.04 9.65
C LEU A 10 6.50 8.08 10.32
N THR A 11 6.88 6.82 10.52
CA THR A 11 6.02 5.82 11.17
C THR A 11 5.81 6.10 12.66
N ALA A 12 6.82 6.62 13.37
CA ALA A 12 6.68 7.05 14.75
C ALA A 12 5.63 8.17 14.91
N ILE A 13 5.58 9.11 13.96
CA ILE A 13 4.63 10.23 13.99
C ILE A 13 3.23 9.78 13.52
N LEU A 14 3.14 8.97 12.47
CA LEU A 14 1.86 8.56 11.90
C LEU A 14 1.20 7.38 12.63
N GLY A 15 1.95 6.63 13.45
CA GLY A 15 1.45 5.46 14.16
C GLY A 15 0.15 5.68 14.95
N PRO A 16 0.06 6.73 15.80
CA PRO A 16 -1.18 7.04 16.51
C PRO A 16 -2.36 7.33 15.57
N VAL A 17 -2.14 8.05 14.47
CA VAL A 17 -3.19 8.39 13.48
C VAL A 17 -3.73 7.14 12.79
N VAL A 18 -2.84 6.21 12.42
CA VAL A 18 -3.22 4.92 11.84
C VAL A 18 -4.03 4.09 12.84
N ALA A 19 -3.58 4.03 14.10
CA ALA A 19 -4.27 3.28 15.15
C ALA A 19 -5.69 3.83 15.43
N GLU A 20 -5.84 5.16 15.51
CA GLU A 20 -7.15 5.80 15.68
C GLU A 20 -8.07 5.54 14.49
N ARG A 21 -7.54 5.67 13.25
CA ARG A 21 -8.27 5.34 12.02
C ARG A 21 -8.81 3.91 12.05
N ASP A 22 -7.98 2.95 12.42
CA ASP A 22 -8.36 1.54 12.41
C ASP A 22 -9.37 1.20 13.51
N ALA A 23 -9.25 1.82 14.69
CA ALA A 23 -10.29 1.75 15.73
C ALA A 23 -11.63 2.36 15.28
N MET A 24 -11.60 3.41 14.45
CA MET A 24 -12.82 4.03 13.91
C MET A 24 -13.55 3.13 12.89
N LYS A 25 -12.85 2.25 12.16
CA LYS A 25 -13.46 1.35 11.17
C LYS A 25 -14.47 0.38 11.79
N SER A 26 -14.25 -0.04 13.03
CA SER A 26 -15.10 -1.01 13.75
C SER A 26 -16.10 -0.38 14.72
N SER A 27 -16.17 0.95 14.79
CA SER A 27 -17.03 1.68 15.72
C SER A 27 -18.13 2.49 15.03
N ARG A 28 -19.01 3.10 15.84
CA ARG A 28 -20.05 4.04 15.39
C ARG A 28 -19.99 5.29 16.25
N LEU A 29 -19.89 6.46 15.61
CA LEU A 29 -19.94 7.75 16.31
C LEU A 29 -21.40 8.15 16.54
N ILE A 30 -21.73 8.57 17.76
CA ILE A 30 -23.03 9.16 18.10
C ILE A 30 -22.85 10.66 18.33
N LEU A 31 -23.54 11.49 17.55
CA LEU A 31 -23.45 12.96 17.63
C LEU A 31 -24.84 13.58 17.65
N SER A 32 -25.07 14.57 18.51
CA SER A 32 -26.32 15.34 18.52
C SER A 32 -26.32 16.37 17.41
N LEU A 33 -27.23 16.23 16.44
CA LEU A 33 -27.43 17.18 15.34
C LEU A 33 -28.89 17.61 15.29
N GLY A 34 -29.14 18.92 15.39
CA GLY A 34 -30.50 19.46 15.49
C GLY A 34 -31.26 18.97 16.73
N GLY A 35 -30.54 18.72 17.83
CA GLY A 35 -31.13 18.21 19.09
C GLY A 35 -31.44 16.71 19.10
N LEU A 36 -31.11 15.96 18.04
CA LEU A 36 -31.36 14.52 17.94
C LEU A 36 -30.05 13.74 17.83
N PRO A 37 -29.89 12.60 18.55
CA PRO A 37 -28.71 11.74 18.40
C PRO A 37 -28.73 11.07 17.02
N ARG A 38 -27.62 11.21 16.29
CA ARG A 38 -27.40 10.60 14.97
C ARG A 38 -26.21 9.66 15.07
N SER A 39 -26.29 8.53 14.35
CA SER A 39 -25.24 7.52 14.31
C SER A 39 -24.52 7.53 12.97
N PHE A 40 -23.19 7.55 13.01
CA PHE A 40 -22.32 7.62 11.84
C PHE A 40 -21.38 6.41 11.77
N ARG A 41 -21.07 6.00 10.54
CA ARG A 41 -20.01 5.06 10.20
C ARG A 41 -19.05 5.77 9.26
N PHE A 42 -17.76 5.49 9.40
CA PHE A 42 -16.72 6.07 8.55
C PHE A 42 -16.14 5.00 7.63
N HIS A 43 -15.95 5.37 6.37
CA HIS A 43 -15.23 4.58 5.38
C HIS A 43 -14.04 5.40 4.90
N PHE A 44 -12.83 4.96 5.25
CA PHE A 44 -11.60 5.64 4.87
C PHE A 44 -11.11 5.07 3.53
N ARG A 45 -10.72 5.94 2.60
CA ARG A 45 -10.15 5.55 1.30
C ARG A 45 -8.87 6.35 1.05
N GLY A 46 -7.72 5.75 1.38
CA GLY A 46 -6.42 6.37 1.15
C GLY A 46 -6.03 6.33 -0.33
N THR A 47 -6.37 7.39 -1.07
CA THR A 47 -6.23 7.46 -2.55
C THR A 47 -5.34 8.62 -3.01
N GLY A 48 -4.94 9.52 -2.11
CA GLY A 48 -4.24 10.77 -2.45
C GLY A 48 -2.72 10.67 -2.31
N TYR A 49 -2.13 9.55 -2.69
CA TYR A 49 -0.70 9.28 -2.58
C TYR A 49 -0.12 9.06 -3.98
N ASP A 50 1.07 9.60 -4.23
CA ASP A 50 1.82 9.26 -5.43
C ASP A 50 2.40 7.83 -5.33
N GLU A 51 2.93 7.31 -6.44
CA GLU A 51 3.43 5.93 -6.48
C GLU A 51 4.56 5.70 -5.49
N LYS A 52 5.42 6.71 -5.26
CA LYS A 52 6.55 6.61 -4.35
C LYS A 52 6.07 6.34 -2.93
N MET A 53 5.15 7.17 -2.43
CA MET A 53 4.58 7.03 -1.09
C MET A 53 3.77 5.74 -0.94
N VAL A 54 3.02 5.32 -1.97
CA VAL A 54 2.29 4.03 -1.94
C VAL A 54 3.26 2.86 -1.76
N ARG A 55 4.37 2.84 -2.52
CA ARG A 55 5.36 1.75 -2.43
C ARG A 55 5.99 1.69 -1.04
N GLU A 56 6.35 2.84 -0.48
CA GLU A 56 6.93 2.92 0.87
C GLU A 56 5.94 2.46 1.95
N MET A 57 4.66 2.86 1.86
CA MET A 57 3.63 2.52 2.86
C MET A 57 3.14 1.07 2.79
N GLU A 58 3.18 0.46 1.60
CA GLU A 58 2.74 -0.92 1.35
C GLU A 58 3.91 -1.93 1.29
N GLY A 59 5.12 -1.52 1.66
CA GLY A 59 6.28 -2.41 1.77
C GLY A 59 6.81 -2.94 0.43
N LEU A 60 6.50 -2.24 -0.66
CA LEU A 60 6.94 -2.58 -2.01
C LEU A 60 8.32 -1.98 -2.29
N GLU A 61 9.09 -2.65 -3.14
CA GLU A 61 10.30 -2.07 -3.70
C GLU A 61 10.01 -0.76 -4.47
N ALA A 62 10.99 0.16 -4.48
CA ALA A 62 10.91 1.45 -5.16
C ALA A 62 10.63 1.33 -6.68
N SER A 63 10.24 2.44 -7.32
CA SER A 63 9.73 2.48 -8.70
C SER A 63 10.67 1.94 -9.80
N GLY A 64 11.96 1.76 -9.50
CA GLY A 64 12.93 1.10 -10.39
C GLY A 64 12.83 -0.44 -10.43
N SER A 65 12.01 -1.06 -9.59
CA SER A 65 11.89 -2.52 -9.43
C SER A 65 11.51 -3.26 -10.73
N THR A 66 11.83 -4.56 -10.79
CA THR A 66 11.26 -5.48 -11.78
C THR A 66 9.73 -5.60 -11.65
N TYR A 67 9.16 -5.46 -10.46
CA TYR A 67 7.71 -5.46 -10.20
C TYR A 67 7.16 -4.03 -10.31
N ILE A 68 6.64 -3.71 -11.49
CA ILE A 68 6.34 -2.32 -11.87
C ILE A 68 4.96 -1.84 -11.40
N CYS A 69 4.05 -2.72 -11.02
CA CYS A 69 2.69 -2.35 -10.67
C CYS A 69 2.49 -2.39 -9.14
N THR A 70 1.79 -1.39 -8.61
CA THR A 70 1.29 -1.40 -7.22
C THR A 70 -0.01 -2.20 -7.08
N LEU A 71 -0.66 -2.56 -8.19
CA LEU A 71 -1.98 -3.20 -8.24
C LEU A 71 -1.94 -4.68 -8.67
N CYS A 72 -0.93 -5.10 -9.42
CA CYS A 72 -0.76 -6.48 -9.89
C CYS A 72 0.69 -6.96 -9.70
N ASP A 73 0.94 -8.23 -10.02
CA ASP A 73 2.25 -8.87 -9.80
C ASP A 73 3.12 -8.99 -11.06
N SER A 74 2.68 -8.40 -12.16
CA SER A 74 3.42 -8.48 -13.42
C SER A 74 4.77 -7.77 -13.33
N THR A 75 5.77 -8.43 -13.90
CA THR A 75 7.09 -7.86 -14.09
C THR A 75 7.12 -6.88 -15.26
N ARG A 76 8.16 -6.05 -15.33
CA ARG A 76 8.42 -5.15 -16.48
C ARG A 76 8.43 -5.90 -17.82
N ALA A 77 9.06 -7.08 -17.85
CA ALA A 77 9.15 -7.89 -19.07
C ALA A 77 7.80 -8.52 -19.45
N GLU A 78 7.01 -8.98 -18.49
CA GLU A 78 5.69 -9.53 -18.78
C GLU A 78 4.73 -8.45 -19.28
N ALA A 79 4.74 -7.27 -18.64
CA ALA A 79 3.89 -6.15 -19.02
C ALA A 79 4.24 -5.55 -20.39
N SER A 80 5.48 -5.71 -20.87
CA SER A 80 5.85 -5.29 -22.22
C SER A 80 5.33 -6.25 -23.31
N HIS A 81 5.13 -7.53 -22.98
CA HIS A 81 4.54 -8.52 -23.90
C HIS A 81 3.01 -8.50 -23.86
N ASN A 82 2.43 -8.36 -22.67
CA ASN A 82 0.99 -8.23 -22.46
C ASN A 82 0.69 -6.89 -21.82
N MET A 83 0.21 -5.92 -22.61
CA MET A 83 0.06 -4.54 -22.16
C MET A 83 -1.29 -4.24 -21.50
N VAL A 84 -2.34 -5.01 -21.78
CA VAL A 84 -3.73 -4.61 -21.47
C VAL A 84 -4.56 -5.66 -20.73
N LEU A 85 -4.06 -6.90 -20.64
CA LEU A 85 -4.79 -7.98 -19.99
C LEU A 85 -4.16 -8.32 -18.64
N HIS A 86 -4.53 -7.51 -17.64
CA HIS A 86 -4.13 -7.66 -16.24
C HIS A 86 -5.34 -7.50 -15.32
N SER A 87 -5.24 -8.03 -14.11
CA SER A 87 -6.24 -7.85 -13.05
C SER A 87 -5.59 -7.28 -11.80
N ILE A 88 -6.36 -6.52 -11.03
CA ILE A 88 -5.94 -6.08 -9.68
C ILE A 88 -5.90 -7.32 -8.79
N THR A 89 -4.74 -7.60 -8.20
CA THR A 89 -4.53 -8.72 -7.28
C THR A 89 -4.06 -8.25 -5.92
N ARG A 90 -3.18 -7.24 -5.87
CA ARG A 90 -2.57 -6.77 -4.62
C ARG A 90 -3.60 -6.14 -3.68
N SER A 91 -3.40 -6.40 -2.39
CA SER A 91 -4.13 -5.78 -1.29
C SER A 91 -3.23 -5.61 -0.08
N HIS A 92 -3.62 -4.74 0.86
CA HIS A 92 -2.86 -4.50 2.08
C HIS A 92 -2.66 -5.78 2.91
N ASP A 93 -3.72 -6.55 3.12
CA ASP A 93 -3.67 -7.80 3.90
C ASP A 93 -2.75 -8.83 3.24
N GLU A 94 -2.83 -8.97 1.91
CA GLU A 94 -1.93 -9.86 1.17
C GLU A 94 -0.46 -9.42 1.27
N ASN A 95 -0.18 -8.12 1.22
CA ASN A 95 1.19 -7.62 1.40
C ASN A 95 1.71 -7.93 2.82
N VAL A 96 0.86 -7.84 3.85
CA VAL A 96 1.23 -8.21 5.22
C VAL A 96 1.60 -9.70 5.28
N GLU A 97 0.81 -10.57 4.66
CA GLU A 97 1.10 -12.01 4.60
C GLU A 97 2.39 -12.30 3.81
N ARG A 98 2.60 -11.66 2.66
CA ARG A 98 3.81 -11.79 1.84
C ARG A 98 5.06 -11.34 2.61
N TYR A 99 4.97 -10.26 3.38
CA TYR A 99 6.06 -9.84 4.25
C TYR A 99 6.40 -10.89 5.32
N GLU A 100 5.41 -11.55 5.92
CA GLU A 100 5.70 -12.60 6.89
C GLU A 100 6.39 -13.81 6.23
N ILE A 101 6.06 -14.14 4.98
CA ILE A 101 6.79 -15.15 4.18
C ILE A 101 8.24 -14.69 3.94
N TRP A 102 8.44 -13.45 3.52
CA TRP A 102 9.78 -12.87 3.32
C TRP A 102 10.63 -12.94 4.60
N ARG A 103 10.07 -12.50 5.72
CA ARG A 103 10.77 -12.43 7.01
C ARG A 103 11.11 -13.81 7.57
N THR A 104 10.23 -14.79 7.39
CA THR A 104 10.40 -16.12 8.00
C THR A 104 11.12 -17.12 7.09
N ASN A 105 11.12 -16.88 5.77
CA ASN A 105 11.65 -17.79 4.75
C ASN A 105 11.32 -19.27 5.05
N PRO A 106 10.03 -19.64 5.09
CA PRO A 106 9.61 -20.96 5.57
C PRO A 106 10.06 -22.10 4.65
N TYR A 107 10.47 -21.78 3.43
CA TYR A 107 10.93 -22.73 2.41
C TYR A 107 12.45 -22.79 2.27
N SER A 108 13.20 -22.00 3.05
CA SER A 108 14.67 -21.90 2.97
C SER A 108 15.17 -21.60 1.55
N GLU A 109 14.46 -20.72 0.85
CA GLU A 109 14.77 -20.29 -0.51
C GLU A 109 15.97 -19.34 -0.54
N SER A 110 16.65 -19.26 -1.68
CA SER A 110 17.62 -18.20 -1.94
C SER A 110 16.93 -16.83 -1.98
N ALA A 111 17.73 -15.76 -1.90
CA ALA A 111 17.18 -14.39 -1.90
C ALA A 111 16.34 -14.09 -3.16
N ASP A 112 16.79 -14.54 -4.33
CA ASP A 112 16.08 -14.29 -5.60
C ASP A 112 14.78 -15.10 -5.71
N GLU A 113 14.80 -16.37 -5.30
CA GLU A 113 13.62 -17.24 -5.26
C GLU A 113 12.58 -16.70 -4.28
N LEU A 114 13.01 -16.30 -3.08
CA LEU A 114 12.12 -15.74 -2.06
C LEU A 114 11.53 -14.39 -2.52
N ARG A 115 12.36 -13.52 -3.13
CA ARG A 115 11.91 -12.25 -3.71
C ARG A 115 10.86 -12.46 -4.78
N ASP A 116 11.01 -13.48 -5.63
CA ASP A 116 10.00 -13.81 -6.63
C ASP A 116 8.72 -14.37 -5.99
N ARG A 117 8.83 -15.23 -4.98
CA ARG A 117 7.67 -15.74 -4.25
C ARG A 117 6.80 -14.62 -3.67
N VAL A 118 7.43 -13.62 -3.05
CA VAL A 118 6.73 -12.49 -2.41
C VAL A 118 6.48 -11.31 -3.35
N LYS A 119 6.84 -11.44 -4.63
CA LYS A 119 6.66 -10.43 -5.69
C LYS A 119 7.19 -9.04 -5.29
N GLY A 120 8.36 -9.02 -4.64
CA GLY A 120 9.03 -7.78 -4.23
C GLY A 120 8.43 -7.07 -3.01
N VAL A 121 7.67 -7.77 -2.16
CA VAL A 121 7.29 -7.29 -0.82
C VAL A 121 8.38 -7.70 0.18
N SER A 122 9.30 -6.78 0.48
CA SER A 122 10.47 -7.03 1.34
C SER A 122 10.49 -6.20 2.62
N ALA A 123 9.54 -5.28 2.77
CA ALA A 123 9.33 -4.48 3.97
C ALA A 123 7.91 -4.68 4.50
N LYS A 124 7.70 -4.42 5.79
CA LYS A 124 6.38 -4.59 6.41
C LYS A 124 5.46 -3.44 5.98
N PRO A 125 4.28 -3.69 5.40
CA PRO A 125 3.29 -2.65 5.17
C PRO A 125 2.91 -1.96 6.49
N PHE A 126 2.84 -0.64 6.47
CA PHE A 126 2.54 0.18 7.65
C PHE A 126 1.12 0.74 7.62
N MET A 127 0.66 1.21 6.46
CA MET A 127 -0.61 1.90 6.32
C MET A 127 -1.37 1.40 5.09
N GLU A 128 -2.59 0.91 5.29
CA GLU A 128 -3.50 0.54 4.20
C GLU A 128 -3.76 1.71 3.24
N THR A 129 -3.51 1.45 1.96
CA THR A 129 -3.85 2.29 0.82
C THR A 129 -4.94 1.62 -0.04
N GLN A 130 -5.77 2.43 -0.70
CA GLN A 130 -6.76 1.89 -1.63
C GLN A 130 -6.06 1.54 -2.96
N PRO A 131 -6.22 0.33 -3.51
CA PRO A 131 -5.69 -0.01 -4.84
C PRO A 131 -6.38 0.86 -5.91
N THR A 132 -5.68 1.89 -6.36
CA THR A 132 -6.14 2.91 -7.31
C THR A 132 -4.93 3.52 -8.03
N LEU A 133 -5.20 4.45 -8.95
CA LEU A 133 -4.21 5.24 -9.64
C LEU A 133 -4.38 6.72 -9.30
N ASP A 134 -3.27 7.44 -9.12
CA ASP A 134 -3.25 8.89 -8.99
C ASP A 134 -3.28 9.55 -10.38
N ALA A 135 -4.36 10.29 -10.64
CA ALA A 135 -4.57 10.93 -11.93
C ALA A 135 -3.51 11.99 -12.24
N LEU A 136 -3.10 12.79 -11.24
CA LEU A 136 -2.20 13.92 -11.48
C LEU A 136 -0.81 13.45 -11.91
N HIS A 137 -0.19 12.56 -11.12
CA HIS A 137 1.15 12.07 -11.44
C HIS A 137 1.15 11.14 -12.66
N CYS A 138 0.04 10.47 -12.98
CA CYS A 138 -0.12 9.74 -14.23
C CYS A 138 -0.07 10.67 -15.44
N ASP A 139 -0.81 11.79 -15.42
CA ASP A 139 -0.80 12.76 -16.51
C ASP A 139 0.58 13.41 -16.69
N ILE A 140 1.23 13.77 -15.59
CA ILE A 140 2.60 14.31 -15.61
C ILE A 140 3.57 13.27 -16.20
N GLY A 141 3.54 12.03 -15.72
CA GLY A 141 4.44 10.98 -16.17
C GLY A 141 4.26 10.58 -17.63
N ASN A 142 3.03 10.62 -18.15
CA ASN A 142 2.76 10.35 -19.57
C ASN A 142 3.22 11.48 -20.50
N ALA A 143 3.36 12.71 -19.98
CA ALA A 143 3.73 13.88 -20.77
C ALA A 143 5.25 14.12 -20.86
N THR A 144 6.04 13.44 -20.04
CA THR A 144 7.52 13.54 -19.99
C THR A 144 8.19 12.41 -20.75
#